data_AF-A0AAW2JEJ1-F1
#
_entry.id   AF-A0AAW2JEJ1-F1
#
_cell.length_a   1.000
_cell.length_b   1.000
_cell.length_c   1.000
_cell.angle_alpha   90.00
_cell.angle_beta   90.00
_cell.angle_gamma   90.00
#
_symmetry.space_group_name_H-M   'P 1'
#
loop_
_entity.id
_entity.type
_entity.pdbx_description
1 polymer ?
#
loop_
_entity_poly.entity_id
_entity_poly.type
_entity_poly.pdbx_seq_one_letter_code
_entity_poly.pdbx_strand_id
1 'polypeptide(L)'
;MAKAGLLHFVGDKNDHHPFLFEPYDRLLARNLISGKTNNYEYLNMISHGSYGIVYRACDKRTGQIVAMKEEFNGLSTSTLREISILMSLPQHPAIVEFKEVVLDDWDRVLVVMEHVENDLARFMAVKRQPLRPSEVKCMMKQLLEGVKFLHENGVMHRDLKPSNILINKKGELKICDFGMSRQFESESGSYSPEL
;
A
#
# COMPACT_ATOMS: atom_id res chain seq x y z
N MET A 1 -11.36 -33.00 -4.83
CA MET A 1 -12.44 -32.30 -5.55
C MET A 1 -13.04 -31.27 -4.61
N ALA A 2 -12.65 -30.00 -4.77
CA ALA A 2 -13.38 -28.79 -4.39
C ALA A 2 -12.56 -27.59 -4.92
N LYS A 3 -12.59 -27.41 -6.26
CA LYS A 3 -12.16 -26.19 -6.95
C LYS A 3 -13.45 -25.46 -7.33
N ALA A 4 -14.01 -24.68 -6.43
CA ALA A 4 -15.11 -23.73 -6.73
C ALA A 4 -15.38 -22.91 -5.46
N GLY A 5 -15.04 -21.62 -5.45
CA GLY A 5 -15.47 -20.74 -4.35
C GLY A 5 -14.80 -19.38 -4.23
N LEU A 6 -13.51 -19.23 -4.54
CA LEU A 6 -12.83 -17.95 -4.27
C LEU A 6 -12.96 -16.98 -5.44
N LEU A 7 -13.77 -15.95 -5.22
CA LEU A 7 -13.92 -14.66 -5.92
C LEU A 7 -15.40 -14.37 -6.26
N HIS A 8 -16.23 -14.23 -5.23
CA HIS A 8 -17.50 -13.51 -5.37
C HIS A 8 -17.20 -12.01 -5.44
N PHE A 9 -16.95 -11.50 -6.65
CA PHE A 9 -16.80 -10.07 -6.90
C PHE A 9 -18.19 -9.41 -6.97
N VAL A 10 -18.46 -8.49 -6.04
CA VAL A 10 -19.62 -7.58 -6.14
C VAL A 10 -19.25 -6.47 -7.13
N GLY A 11 -19.63 -6.66 -8.40
CA GLY A 11 -19.66 -5.58 -9.38
C GLY A 11 -21.03 -4.90 -9.33
N ASP A 12 -21.05 -3.61 -9.00
CA ASP A 12 -22.22 -2.77 -9.21
C ASP A 12 -22.50 -2.67 -10.73
N LYS A 13 -23.73 -2.97 -11.14
CA LYS A 13 -24.12 -3.08 -12.55
C LYS A 13 -24.38 -1.74 -13.23
N ASN A 14 -24.26 -0.62 -12.51
CA ASN A 14 -24.62 0.71 -13.02
C ASN A 14 -23.44 1.68 -13.21
N ASP A 15 -22.20 1.28 -12.95
CA ASP A 15 -21.03 2.13 -13.20
C ASP A 15 -20.50 1.96 -14.63
N HIS A 16 -21.00 2.80 -15.54
CA HIS A 16 -20.49 2.96 -16.90
C HIS A 16 -19.16 3.75 -16.92
N HIS A 17 -18.12 3.26 -16.22
CA HIS A 17 -16.78 3.84 -16.28
C HIS A 17 -15.84 2.96 -17.10
N PRO A 18 -15.07 3.49 -18.08
CA PRO A 18 -14.28 2.72 -19.05
C PRO A 18 -13.03 2.02 -18.48
N PHE A 19 -12.97 1.78 -17.17
CA PHE A 19 -11.86 1.09 -16.49
C PHE A 19 -12.37 -0.01 -15.57
N LEU A 20 -13.37 -0.76 -16.04
CA LEU A 20 -13.78 -2.02 -15.44
C LEU A 20 -12.58 -2.98 -15.45
N PHE A 21 -11.96 -3.19 -14.28
CA PHE A 21 -10.98 -4.25 -13.98
C PHE A 21 -10.22 -4.79 -15.19
N GLU A 22 -9.03 -4.26 -15.47
CA GLU A 22 -8.17 -4.83 -16.50
C GLU A 22 -7.97 -6.34 -16.23
N PRO A 23 -8.03 -7.21 -17.25
CA PRO A 23 -7.79 -8.65 -17.12
C PRO A 23 -6.50 -9.00 -16.35
N TYR A 24 -5.53 -8.08 -16.38
CA TYR A 24 -4.27 -8.14 -15.66
C TYR A 24 -4.44 -8.18 -14.14
N ASP A 25 -5.29 -7.33 -13.55
CA ASP A 25 -5.46 -7.25 -12.09
C ASP A 25 -6.06 -8.54 -11.51
N ARG A 26 -6.90 -9.24 -12.28
CA ARG A 26 -7.47 -10.54 -11.89
C ARG A 26 -6.47 -11.68 -11.94
N LEU A 27 -5.56 -11.66 -12.93
CA LEU A 27 -4.46 -12.62 -13.02
C LEU A 27 -3.42 -12.36 -11.93
N LEU A 28 -3.15 -11.08 -11.64
CA LEU A 28 -2.28 -10.63 -10.57
C LEU A 28 -2.76 -11.20 -9.23
N ALA A 29 -4.03 -10.98 -8.87
CA ALA A 29 -4.60 -11.47 -7.62
C ALA A 29 -4.44 -12.99 -7.41
N ARG A 30 -4.50 -13.79 -8.48
CA ARG A 30 -4.32 -15.25 -8.41
C ARG A 30 -2.87 -15.68 -8.22
N ASN A 31 -1.93 -14.97 -8.84
CA ASN A 31 -0.50 -15.29 -8.76
C ASN A 31 0.17 -14.71 -7.50
N LEU A 32 -0.48 -13.76 -6.83
CA LEU A 32 0.05 -13.11 -5.62
C LEU A 32 -0.14 -13.91 -4.34
N ILE A 33 -1.03 -14.90 -4.34
CA ILE A 33 -1.29 -15.73 -3.16
C ILE A 33 -0.10 -16.67 -2.97
N SER A 34 0.74 -16.34 -2.00
CA SER A 34 1.99 -17.05 -1.71
C SER A 34 1.84 -18.12 -0.62
N GLY A 35 0.79 -18.05 0.20
CA GLY A 35 0.61 -18.98 1.31
C GLY A 35 -0.55 -18.66 2.24
N LYS A 36 -0.45 -19.22 3.45
CA LYS A 36 -1.44 -19.09 4.51
C LYS A 36 -0.98 -18.19 5.65
N THR A 37 -1.94 -17.58 6.36
CA THR A 37 -1.68 -16.78 7.57
C THR A 37 -1.01 -17.55 8.70
N ASN A 38 -0.97 -18.88 8.66
CA ASN A 38 -0.31 -19.74 9.65
C ASN A 38 1.19 -19.45 9.83
N ASN A 39 1.84 -18.75 8.89
CA ASN A 39 3.22 -18.31 9.03
C ASN A 39 3.36 -17.02 9.85
N TYR A 40 2.26 -16.40 10.25
CA TYR A 40 2.25 -15.14 10.99
C TYR A 40 1.66 -15.32 12.39
N GLU A 41 2.26 -14.64 13.36
CA GLU A 41 1.74 -14.50 14.71
C GLU A 41 1.13 -13.10 14.86
N TYR A 42 -0.18 -13.02 15.06
CA TYR A 42 -0.87 -11.76 15.29
C TYR A 42 -0.48 -11.20 16.66
N LEU A 43 -0.09 -9.92 16.70
CA LEU A 43 0.36 -9.25 17.92
C LEU A 43 -0.73 -8.33 18.46
N ASN A 44 -1.12 -7.32 17.68
CA ASN A 44 -2.18 -6.37 18.07
C ASN A 44 -2.84 -5.75 16.85
N MET A 45 -4.08 -5.29 17.00
CA MET A 45 -4.75 -4.46 15.99
C MET A 45 -4.13 -3.06 15.97
N ILE A 46 -3.85 -2.55 14.77
CA ILE A 46 -3.32 -1.20 14.51
C ILE A 46 -4.48 -0.24 14.22
N SER A 47 -5.38 -0.64 13.34
CA SER A 47 -6.47 0.21 12.84
C SER A 47 -7.69 -0.62 12.46
N HIS A 48 -8.86 0.00 12.60
CA HIS A 48 -10.14 -0.53 12.14
C HIS A 48 -10.83 0.59 11.35
N GLY A 49 -11.03 0.38 10.05
CA GLY A 49 -11.64 1.37 9.16
C GLY A 49 -12.76 0.76 8.32
N SER A 50 -13.38 1.59 7.48
CA SER A 50 -14.48 1.17 6.61
C SER A 50 -14.08 0.09 5.59
N TYR A 51 -12.80 0.01 5.24
CA TYR A 51 -12.27 -0.91 4.23
C TYR A 51 -11.71 -2.21 4.81
N GLY A 52 -11.51 -2.28 6.12
CA GLY A 52 -10.88 -3.46 6.74
C GLY A 52 -10.19 -3.19 8.06
N ILE A 53 -9.47 -4.21 8.51
CA ILE A 53 -8.71 -4.21 9.76
C ILE A 53 -7.23 -4.37 9.44
N VAL A 54 -6.38 -3.57 10.08
CA VAL A 54 -4.93 -3.70 9.97
C VAL A 54 -4.38 -4.27 11.27
N TYR A 55 -3.67 -5.38 11.18
CA TYR A 55 -2.99 -6.03 12.29
C TYR A 55 -1.48 -5.84 12.20
N ARG A 56 -0.85 -5.70 13.36
CA ARG A 56 0.58 -5.90 13.53
C ARG A 56 0.80 -7.40 13.76
N ALA A 57 1.70 -8.01 13.01
CA ALA A 57 2.03 -9.42 13.14
C ALA A 57 3.55 -9.65 13.05
N CYS A 58 4.01 -10.82 13.50
CA CYS A 58 5.38 -11.30 13.32
C CYS A 58 5.37 -12.40 12.25
N ASP A 59 6.16 -12.25 11.19
CA ASP A 59 6.43 -13.36 10.26
C ASP A 59 7.37 -14.36 10.93
N LYS A 60 6.85 -15.56 11.26
CA LYS A 60 7.59 -16.60 11.98
C LYS A 60 8.76 -17.18 11.19
N ARG A 61 8.79 -16.98 9.87
CA ARG A 61 9.90 -17.45 9.01
C ARG A 61 11.13 -16.54 9.16
N THR A 62 10.91 -15.24 9.32
CA THR A 62 11.98 -14.22 9.28
C THR A 62 12.17 -13.49 10.61
N GLY A 63 11.23 -13.60 11.55
CA GLY A 63 11.18 -12.81 12.77
C GLY A 63 10.83 -11.34 12.57
N GLN A 64 10.49 -10.93 11.33
CA GLN A 64 10.19 -9.53 11.02
C GLN A 64 8.76 -9.15 11.41
N ILE A 65 8.60 -7.92 11.89
CA ILE A 65 7.29 -7.33 12.13
C ILE A 65 6.70 -6.84 10.81
N VAL A 66 5.44 -7.15 10.56
CA VAL A 66 4.68 -6.81 9.35
C VAL A 66 3.31 -6.23 9.68
N ALA A 67 2.74 -5.50 8.73
CA ALA A 67 1.37 -5.05 8.75
C ALA A 67 0.54 -5.98 7.87
N MET A 68 -0.56 -6.53 8.41
CA MET A 68 -1.48 -7.40 7.69
C MET A 68 -2.84 -6.71 7.59
N LYS A 69 -3.23 -6.33 6.38
CA LYS A 69 -4.52 -5.70 6.09
C LYS A 69 -5.52 -6.77 5.66
N GLU A 70 -6.53 -6.99 6.48
CA GLU A 70 -7.69 -7.83 6.18
C GLU A 70 -8.80 -6.98 5.54
N GLU A 71 -9.26 -7.36 4.36
CA GLU A 71 -10.37 -6.70 3.67
C GLU A 71 -11.67 -7.50 3.88
N PHE A 72 -12.73 -6.83 4.36
CA PHE A 72 -13.98 -7.51 4.74
C PHE A 72 -14.70 -8.23 3.59
N ASN A 73 -14.57 -7.71 2.36
CA ASN A 73 -15.30 -8.20 1.18
C ASN A 73 -14.35 -8.69 0.07
N GLY A 74 -13.15 -9.15 0.44
CA GLY A 74 -12.08 -9.47 -0.52
C GLY A 74 -11.38 -8.24 -1.09
N LEU A 75 -10.46 -8.45 -2.03
CA LEU A 75 -9.64 -7.36 -2.57
C LEU A 75 -10.48 -6.35 -3.35
N SER A 76 -10.59 -5.14 -2.82
CA SER A 76 -11.21 -4.00 -3.50
C SER A 76 -10.38 -3.54 -4.70
N THR A 77 -11.00 -2.78 -5.61
CA THR A 77 -10.30 -2.17 -6.76
C THR A 77 -9.16 -1.25 -6.32
N SER A 78 -9.33 -0.53 -5.21
CA SER A 78 -8.28 0.30 -4.62
C SER A 78 -7.13 -0.54 -4.11
N THR A 79 -7.40 -1.66 -3.43
CA THR A 79 -6.34 -2.54 -2.91
C THR A 79 -5.58 -3.24 -4.02
N LEU A 80 -6.26 -3.72 -5.08
CA LEU A 80 -5.55 -4.28 -6.26
C LEU A 80 -4.67 -3.24 -6.95
N ARG A 81 -5.15 -2.01 -7.07
CA ARG A 81 -4.37 -0.90 -7.62
C ARG A 81 -3.15 -0.57 -6.77
N GLU A 82 -3.32 -0.51 -5.46
CA GLU A 82 -2.22 -0.30 -4.52
C GLU A 82 -1.14 -1.37 -4.70
N ILE A 83 -1.52 -2.65 -4.72
CA ILE A 83 -0.59 -3.76 -4.94
C ILE A 83 0.10 -3.64 -6.30
N SER A 84 -0.66 -3.41 -7.37
CA SER A 84 -0.14 -3.29 -8.73
C SER A 84 0.91 -2.17 -8.86
N ILE A 85 0.62 -1.00 -8.28
CA ILE A 85 1.56 0.13 -8.26
C ILE A 85 2.81 -0.22 -7.47
N LEU A 86 2.67 -0.72 -6.23
CA LEU A 86 3.81 -1.04 -5.38
C LEU A 86 4.72 -2.11 -6.00
N MET A 87 4.15 -3.10 -6.69
CA MET A 87 4.92 -4.12 -7.41
C MET A 87 5.63 -3.59 -8.67
N SER A 88 5.10 -2.54 -9.29
CA SER A 88 5.70 -1.93 -10.48
C SER A 88 6.90 -1.03 -10.18
N LEU A 89 7.04 -0.60 -8.92
CA LEU A 89 8.07 0.35 -8.50
C LEU A 89 9.32 -0.40 -8.04
N PRO A 90 10.53 0.11 -8.37
CA PRO A 90 11.75 -0.27 -7.68
C PRO A 90 11.66 -0.02 -6.17
N GLN A 91 12.45 -0.73 -5.36
CA GLN A 91 12.49 -0.48 -3.92
C GLN A 91 13.09 0.92 -3.65
N HIS A 92 12.43 1.69 -2.79
CA HIS A 92 12.87 3.03 -2.40
C HIS A 92 12.64 3.24 -0.90
N PRO A 93 13.60 3.83 -0.14
CA PRO A 93 13.50 3.98 1.31
C PRO A 93 12.27 4.76 1.77
N ALA A 94 11.78 5.70 0.95
CA ALA A 94 10.61 6.52 1.24
C ALA A 94 9.27 5.91 0.77
N ILE A 95 9.24 4.67 0.27
CA ILE A 95 8.01 3.98 -0.14
C ILE A 95 7.83 2.73 0.74
N VAL A 96 6.60 2.45 1.13
CA VAL A 96 6.27 1.23 1.88
C VAL A 96 6.46 0.00 1.00
N GLU A 97 7.03 -1.07 1.56
CA GLU A 97 7.21 -2.31 0.80
C GLU A 97 5.96 -3.20 0.88
N PHE A 98 5.42 -3.57 -0.29
CA PHE A 98 4.49 -4.69 -0.41
C PHE A 98 5.27 -6.00 -0.38
N LYS A 99 4.83 -6.97 0.43
CA LYS A 99 5.52 -8.26 0.58
C LYS A 99 4.82 -9.37 -0.17
N GLU A 100 3.56 -9.65 0.18
CA GLU A 100 2.82 -10.77 -0.38
C GLU A 100 1.32 -10.67 -0.07
N VAL A 101 0.52 -11.53 -0.71
CA VAL A 101 -0.89 -11.76 -0.37
C VAL A 101 -1.03 -13.16 0.21
N VAL A 102 -1.76 -13.29 1.32
CA VAL A 102 -1.99 -14.59 1.97
C VAL A 102 -3.47 -14.83 2.22
N LEU A 103 -3.84 -16.09 2.39
CA LEU A 103 -5.19 -16.50 2.77
C LEU A 103 -5.22 -16.97 4.23
N ASP A 104 -6.30 -16.66 4.93
CA ASP A 104 -6.57 -17.33 6.20
C ASP A 104 -7.33 -18.65 6.01
N ASP A 105 -7.70 -19.30 7.12
CA ASP A 105 -8.41 -20.57 7.09
C ASP A 105 -9.86 -20.48 6.59
N TRP A 106 -10.40 -19.27 6.44
CA TRP A 106 -11.72 -18.99 5.86
C TRP A 106 -11.62 -18.40 4.46
N ASP A 107 -10.48 -18.56 3.80
CA ASP A 107 -10.22 -18.07 2.44
C ASP A 107 -10.36 -16.53 2.31
N ARG A 108 -10.26 -15.80 3.43
CA ARG A 108 -10.19 -14.33 3.40
C ARG A 108 -8.81 -13.91 2.95
N VAL A 109 -8.76 -12.82 2.17
CA VAL A 109 -7.53 -12.30 1.59
C VAL A 109 -6.91 -11.26 2.49
N LEU A 110 -5.63 -11.43 2.81
CA LEU A 110 -4.86 -10.49 3.60
C LEU A 110 -3.65 -10.00 2.80
N VAL A 111 -3.44 -8.68 2.82
CA VAL A 111 -2.28 -8.04 2.18
C VAL A 111 -1.21 -7.84 3.25
N VAL A 112 -0.01 -8.37 3.00
CA VAL A 112 1.14 -8.27 3.90
C VAL A 112 2.07 -7.16 3.40
N MET A 113 2.35 -6.19 4.26
CA MET A 113 3.20 -5.05 3.99
C MET A 113 4.26 -4.90 5.07
N GLU A 114 5.28 -4.10 4.78
CA GLU A 114 6.18 -3.56 5.79
C GLU A 114 5.41 -2.85 6.91
N HIS A 115 5.84 -3.09 8.16
CA HIS A 115 5.32 -2.37 9.31
C HIS A 115 6.23 -1.19 9.67
N VAL A 116 5.59 -0.03 9.86
CA VAL A 116 6.22 1.18 10.42
C VAL A 116 5.37 1.62 11.61
N GLU A 117 6.00 2.07 12.69
CA GLU A 117 5.37 2.14 14.01
C GLU A 117 4.22 3.14 14.12
N ASN A 118 4.27 4.25 13.38
CA ASN A 118 3.25 5.29 13.42
C ASN A 118 2.99 5.86 12.03
N ASP A 119 1.78 6.37 11.82
CA ASP A 119 1.55 7.41 10.82
C ASP A 119 1.91 8.81 11.39
N LEU A 120 2.16 9.77 10.51
CA LEU A 120 2.60 11.11 10.86
C LEU A 120 1.49 11.88 11.57
N ALA A 121 0.21 11.62 11.26
CA ALA A 121 -0.92 12.25 11.96
C ALA A 121 -0.92 11.88 13.45
N ARG A 122 -0.81 10.59 13.77
CA ARG A 122 -0.70 10.07 15.14
C ARG A 122 0.58 10.54 15.81
N PHE A 123 1.70 10.52 15.11
CA PHE A 123 2.98 11.01 15.64
C PHE A 123 2.89 12.48 16.08
N MET A 124 2.30 13.33 15.24
CA MET A 124 2.08 14.74 15.55
C MET A 124 1.09 14.95 16.70
N ALA A 125 0.02 14.15 16.77
CA ALA A 125 -1.00 14.27 17.82
C ALA A 125 -0.48 13.88 19.22
N VAL A 126 0.41 12.88 19.30
CA VAL A 126 0.95 12.38 20.59
C VAL A 126 2.16 13.21 21.05
N LYS A 127 2.85 13.91 20.14
CA LYS A 127 4.01 14.72 20.48
C LYS A 127 3.59 15.92 21.33
N ARG A 128 4.14 16.02 22.54
CA ARG A 128 3.86 17.12 23.49
C ARG A 128 4.28 18.51 23.00
N GLN A 129 5.27 18.57 22.11
CA GLN A 129 5.80 19.81 21.57
C GLN A 129 5.65 19.79 20.04
N PRO A 130 5.46 20.95 19.41
CA PRO A 130 5.50 21.06 17.96
C PRO A 130 6.79 20.48 17.37
N LEU A 131 6.75 20.06 16.11
CA LEU A 131 7.95 19.66 15.39
C LEU A 131 8.91 20.85 15.27
N ARG A 132 10.18 20.62 15.61
CA ARG A 132 11.23 21.62 15.41
C ARG A 132 11.44 21.84 13.91
N PRO A 133 11.86 23.05 13.49
CA PRO A 133 12.13 23.32 12.08
C PRO A 133 13.12 22.33 11.43
N SER A 134 14.10 21.81 12.17
CA SER A 134 15.03 20.79 11.69
C SER A 134 14.35 19.44 11.44
N GLU A 135 13.42 19.03 12.31
CA GLU A 135 12.63 17.80 12.13
C GLU A 135 11.74 17.92 10.90
N VAL A 136 11.06 19.06 10.74
CA VAL A 136 10.23 19.36 9.56
C VAL A 136 11.07 19.30 8.28
N LYS A 137 12.24 19.95 8.24
CA LYS A 137 13.12 19.91 7.06
C LYS A 137 13.56 18.49 6.72
N CYS A 138 13.90 17.67 7.71
CA CYS A 138 14.31 16.28 7.50
C CYS A 138 13.16 15.42 6.94
N MET A 139 11.96 15.56 7.50
CA MET A 139 10.77 14.84 7.04
C MET A 139 10.36 15.29 5.63
N MET A 140 10.35 16.60 5.37
CA MET A 140 10.01 17.15 4.06
C MET A 140 11.00 16.72 2.99
N LYS A 141 12.30 16.64 3.30
CA LYS A 141 13.30 16.13 2.36
C LYS A 141 12.98 14.68 1.95
N GLN A 142 12.76 13.79 2.91
CA GLN A 142 12.43 12.38 2.63
C GLN A 142 11.12 12.23 1.85
N LEU A 143 10.09 13.01 2.22
CA LEU A 143 8.81 13.02 1.52
C LEU A 143 8.98 13.48 0.06
N LEU A 144 9.72 14.56 -0.17
CA LEU A 144 9.95 15.09 -1.52
C LEU A 144 10.83 14.15 -2.37
N GLU A 145 11.80 13.45 -1.76
CA GLU A 145 12.56 12.39 -2.42
C GLU A 145 11.66 11.22 -2.83
N GLY A 146 10.75 10.78 -1.95
CA GLY A 146 9.75 9.76 -2.29
C GLY A 146 8.78 10.20 -3.38
N VAL A 147 8.28 11.44 -3.34
CA VAL A 147 7.39 11.98 -4.38
C VAL A 147 8.12 12.12 -5.72
N LYS A 148 9.36 12.61 -5.70
CA LYS A 148 10.20 12.67 -6.90
C LYS A 148 10.37 11.28 -7.50
N PHE A 149 10.72 10.29 -6.69
CA PHE A 149 10.85 8.91 -7.12
C PHE A 149 9.55 8.39 -7.78
N LEU A 150 8.39 8.63 -7.16
CA LEU A 150 7.10 8.24 -7.76
C LEU A 150 6.88 8.90 -9.12
N HIS A 151 7.14 10.20 -9.24
CA HIS A 151 6.94 10.94 -10.48
C HIS A 151 7.91 10.50 -11.59
N GLU A 152 9.17 10.22 -11.26
CA GLU A 152 10.15 9.67 -12.21
C GLU A 152 9.77 8.26 -12.73
N ASN A 153 8.95 7.53 -11.96
CA ASN A 153 8.39 6.24 -12.35
C ASN A 153 6.93 6.36 -12.88
N GLY A 154 6.49 7.57 -13.24
CA GLY A 154 5.18 7.79 -13.85
C GLY A 154 4.00 7.52 -12.92
N VAL A 155 4.16 7.62 -11.59
CA VAL A 155 3.11 7.38 -10.60
C VAL A 155 2.76 8.67 -9.87
N MET A 156 1.48 9.05 -9.88
CA MET A 156 0.94 10.15 -9.08
C MET A 156 0.19 9.59 -7.87
N HIS A 157 0.60 9.95 -6.65
CA HIS A 157 0.01 9.41 -5.42
C HIS A 157 -1.46 9.80 -5.22
N ARG A 158 -1.78 11.09 -5.43
CA ARG A 158 -3.11 11.75 -5.34
C ARG A 158 -3.81 11.78 -3.98
N ASP A 159 -3.30 11.10 -2.95
CA ASP A 159 -3.86 11.16 -1.59
C ASP A 159 -2.78 11.35 -0.51
N LEU A 160 -1.86 12.31 -0.73
CA LEU A 160 -0.83 12.65 0.26
C LEU A 160 -1.44 13.45 1.40
N LYS A 161 -1.42 12.85 2.60
CA LYS A 161 -1.88 13.44 3.85
C LYS A 161 -1.15 12.80 5.02
N PRO A 162 -1.08 13.42 6.22
CA PRO A 162 -0.30 12.88 7.33
C PRO A 162 -0.64 11.44 7.76
N SER A 163 -1.87 10.97 7.56
CA SER A 163 -2.24 9.57 7.86
C SER A 163 -1.69 8.54 6.86
N ASN A 164 -1.25 9.00 5.68
CA ASN A 164 -0.70 8.15 4.61
C ASN A 164 0.83 8.29 4.51
N ILE A 165 1.43 8.90 5.53
CA ILE A 165 2.86 9.05 5.71
C ILE A 165 3.24 8.31 6.99
N LEU A 166 3.95 7.22 6.86
CA LEU A 166 4.45 6.43 7.97
C LEU A 166 5.80 6.96 8.45
N ILE A 167 6.07 6.83 9.76
CA ILE A 167 7.31 7.27 10.39
C ILE A 167 7.70 6.36 11.57
N ASN A 168 8.97 5.98 11.62
CA ASN A 168 9.52 5.22 12.73
C ASN A 168 10.20 6.12 13.78
N LYS A 169 10.66 5.51 14.88
CA LYS A 169 11.34 6.23 15.97
C LYS A 169 12.68 6.85 15.57
N LYS A 170 13.28 6.39 14.46
CA LYS A 170 14.53 6.95 13.91
C LYS A 170 14.26 8.18 13.01
N GLY A 171 13.00 8.48 12.71
CA GLY A 171 12.61 9.56 11.80
C GLY A 171 12.69 9.18 10.32
N GLU A 172 12.74 7.88 10.01
CA GLU A 172 12.66 7.38 8.64
C GLU A 172 11.19 7.36 8.21
N LEU A 173 10.89 7.99 7.07
CA LEU A 173 9.55 8.24 6.57
C LEU A 173 9.24 7.36 5.36
N LYS A 174 8.03 6.80 5.29
CA LYS A 174 7.53 6.04 4.14
C LYS A 174 6.14 6.49 3.69
N ILE A 175 5.94 6.60 2.38
CA ILE A 175 4.63 6.87 1.76
C ILE A 175 3.89 5.54 1.63
N CYS A 176 2.61 5.51 2.02
CA CYS A 176 1.72 4.35 1.91
C CYS A 176 0.34 4.73 1.37
N ASP A 177 -0.53 3.74 1.16
CA ASP A 177 -1.91 3.90 0.67
C ASP A 177 -2.00 4.46 -0.76
N PHE A 178 -1.65 3.59 -1.70
CA PHE A 178 -1.69 3.88 -3.14
C PHE A 178 -3.06 3.61 -3.78
N GLY A 179 -4.10 3.39 -2.97
CA GLY A 179 -5.43 3.02 -3.45
C GLY A 179 -6.04 4.05 -4.41
N MET A 180 -5.65 5.32 -4.26
CA MET A 180 -6.09 6.44 -5.09
C MET A 180 -5.06 6.83 -6.16
N SER A 181 -3.91 6.21 -6.23
CA SER A 181 -2.83 6.59 -7.16
C SER A 181 -3.16 6.28 -8.62
N ARG A 182 -2.45 6.92 -9.55
CA ARG A 182 -2.58 6.66 -11.01
C ARG A 182 -1.23 6.68 -11.68
N GLN A 183 -1.09 5.84 -12.70
CA GLN A 183 -0.01 5.97 -13.65
C GLN A 183 -0.32 7.13 -14.62
N PHE A 184 0.72 7.86 -15.01
CA PHE A 184 0.64 8.91 -16.01
C PHE A 184 1.87 8.81 -16.92
N GLU A 185 1.68 9.18 -18.18
CA GLU A 185 2.80 9.34 -19.10
C GLU A 185 3.54 10.61 -18.72
N SER A 186 4.82 10.49 -18.34
CA SER A 186 5.69 11.64 -18.35
C SER A 186 5.88 12.03 -19.82
N GLU A 187 5.61 13.28 -20.20
CA GLU A 187 5.97 13.86 -21.51
C GLU A 187 7.51 13.97 -21.64
N SER A 188 8.19 12.84 -21.56
CA SER A 188 9.63 12.67 -21.79
C SER A 188 9.87 12.10 -23.19
N GLY A 189 8.94 12.33 -24.13
CA GLY A 189 9.11 12.02 -25.55
C GLY A 189 9.59 13.26 -26.27
N SER A 190 10.90 13.38 -26.47
CA SER A 190 11.59 14.21 -27.47
C SER A 190 10.78 15.38 -28.06
N TYR A 191 11.02 16.59 -27.57
CA TYR A 191 10.89 17.76 -28.44
C TYR A 191 11.96 17.64 -29.53
N SER A 192 11.61 17.07 -30.67
CA SER A 192 12.28 17.41 -31.92
C SER A 192 11.79 18.80 -32.32
N PRO A 193 12.64 19.85 -32.29
CA PRO A 193 12.27 21.08 -32.94
C PRO A 193 12.29 20.80 -34.43
N GLU A 194 11.12 20.74 -35.06
CA GLU A 194 11.02 20.77 -36.50
C GLU A 194 11.63 22.10 -36.99
N LEU A 195 12.69 21.98 -37.78
CA LEU A 195 13.25 23.03 -38.63
C LEU A 195 12.60 22.93 -40.02
#